data_AF-A0A078FAN7-F1
#
_entry.id   AF-A0A078FAN7-F1
#
_cell.length_a   1.000
_cell.length_b   1.000
_cell.length_c   1.000
_cell.angle_alpha   90.00
_cell.angle_beta   90.00
_cell.angle_gamma   90.00
#
_symmetry.space_group_name_H-M   'P 1'
#
loop_
_entity.id
_entity.type
_entity.pdbx_description
1 polymer ?
#
loop_
_entity_poly.entity_id
_entity_poly.type
_entity_poly.pdbx_seq_one_letter_code
_entity_poly.pdbx_strand_id
1 'polypeptide(L)'
;MVTGEALIAYRALLRATRRSFAGDAEMLKASASEIRKKFEESRHVVSEIPRLLEEARAATQFISTMIVQAKLNERGGYEVKASQEHAGATLELPTEAMLRTKSV
;
A
#
# COMPACT_ATOMS: atom_id res chain seq x y z
N MET A 1 11.04 -23.88 9.18
CA MET A 1 9.67 -23.59 8.68
C MET A 1 9.35 -22.10 8.81
N VAL A 2 9.46 -21.54 10.02
CA VAL A 2 9.17 -20.12 10.33
C VAL A 2 9.96 -19.08 9.51
N THR A 3 11.24 -19.31 9.25
CA THR A 3 12.07 -18.41 8.42
C THR A 3 11.60 -18.33 6.96
N GLY A 4 11.05 -19.41 6.41
CA GLY A 4 10.48 -19.42 5.06
C GLY A 4 9.24 -18.55 4.97
N GLU A 5 8.34 -18.65 5.95
CA GLU A 5 7.12 -17.84 6.03
C GLU A 5 7.42 -16.35 6.19
N ALA A 6 8.39 -16.00 7.04
CA ALA A 6 8.84 -14.62 7.19
C ALA A 6 9.36 -14.03 5.86
N LEU A 7 10.17 -14.79 5.10
CA LEU A 7 10.66 -14.36 3.79
C LEU A 7 9.54 -14.24 2.75
N ILE A 8 8.54 -15.10 2.80
CA ILE A 8 7.36 -15.03 1.92
C ILE A 8 6.58 -13.75 2.24
N ALA A 9 6.28 -13.48 3.52
CA ALA A 9 5.57 -12.28 3.96
C ALA A 9 6.33 -11.00 3.58
N TYR A 10 7.65 -10.98 3.81
CA TYR A 10 8.52 -9.86 3.42
C TYR A 10 8.43 -9.55 1.92
N ARG A 11 8.55 -10.58 1.08
CA ARG A 11 8.47 -10.43 -0.38
C ARG A 11 7.06 -10.03 -0.83
N ALA A 12 6.03 -10.49 -0.15
CA ALA A 12 4.65 -10.13 -0.45
C ALA A 12 4.40 -8.62 -0.22
N LEU A 13 4.85 -8.08 0.92
CA LEU A 13 4.79 -6.65 1.21
C LEU A 13 5.52 -5.81 0.15
N LEU A 14 6.75 -6.18 -0.22
CA LEU A 14 7.51 -5.45 -1.25
C LEU A 14 6.84 -5.49 -2.63
N ARG A 15 6.13 -6.57 -2.96
CA ARG A 15 5.37 -6.66 -4.22
C ARG A 15 4.10 -5.81 -4.17
N ALA A 16 3.40 -5.81 -3.04
CA ALA A 16 2.21 -5.00 -2.83
C ALA A 16 2.55 -3.51 -2.97
N THR A 17 3.58 -3.03 -2.27
CA THR A 17 4.00 -1.62 -2.35
C THR A 17 4.45 -1.22 -3.75
N ARG A 18 5.17 -2.10 -4.47
CA ARG A 18 5.53 -1.86 -5.88
C ARG A 18 4.34 -1.70 -6.81
N ARG A 19 3.25 -2.41 -6.55
CA ARG A 19 2.01 -2.28 -7.33
C ARG A 19 1.26 -1.02 -6.96
N SER A 20 1.06 -0.77 -5.68
CA SER A 20 0.22 0.32 -5.20
C SER A 20 0.88 1.71 -5.30
N PHE A 21 2.21 1.78 -5.24
CA PHE A 21 2.99 3.03 -5.38
C PHE A 21 3.70 3.14 -6.74
N ALA A 22 3.13 2.54 -7.79
CA ALA A 22 3.73 2.51 -9.11
C ALA A 22 3.86 3.92 -9.74
N GLY A 23 5.10 4.43 -9.75
CA GLY A 23 5.43 5.76 -10.28
C GLY A 23 5.77 6.78 -9.19
N ASP A 24 5.61 6.42 -7.91
CA ASP A 24 6.04 7.22 -6.76
C ASP A 24 7.34 6.65 -6.18
N ALA A 25 8.48 7.11 -6.73
CA ALA A 25 9.79 6.61 -6.34
C ALA A 25 10.13 6.90 -4.87
N GLU A 26 9.65 8.03 -4.33
CA GLU A 26 9.88 8.41 -2.94
C GLU A 26 9.11 7.46 -2.01
N MET A 27 7.83 7.24 -2.29
CA MET A 27 7.01 6.36 -1.49
C MET A 27 7.47 4.91 -1.57
N LEU A 28 7.91 4.43 -2.74
CA LEU A 28 8.53 3.11 -2.87
C LEU A 28 9.78 2.95 -2.00
N LYS A 29 10.65 3.97 -1.96
CA LYS A 29 11.88 3.95 -1.15
C LYS A 29 11.57 3.98 0.34
N ALA A 30 10.67 4.88 0.77
CA ALA A 30 10.25 5.00 2.16
C ALA A 30 9.61 3.71 2.66
N SER A 31 8.67 3.16 1.88
CA SER A 31 7.97 1.91 2.20
C SER A 31 8.93 0.73 2.32
N ALA A 32 9.87 0.58 1.39
CA ALA A 32 10.84 -0.51 1.42
C ALA A 32 11.79 -0.40 2.63
N SER A 33 12.18 0.83 3.00
CA SER A 33 13.00 1.09 4.19
C SER A 33 12.26 0.69 5.46
N GLU A 34 11.00 1.07 5.60
CA GLU A 34 10.18 0.76 6.77
C GLU A 34 9.93 -0.75 6.92
N ILE A 35 9.57 -1.42 5.81
CA ILE A 35 9.39 -2.89 5.80
C ILE A 35 10.69 -3.57 6.24
N ARG A 36 11.85 -3.16 5.69
CA ARG A 36 13.13 -3.76 6.06
C ARG A 36 13.46 -3.52 7.52
N LYS A 37 13.27 -2.31 8.01
CA LYS A 37 13.50 -1.94 9.41
C LYS A 37 12.66 -2.82 10.34
N LYS A 38 11.36 -2.96 10.09
CA LYS A 38 10.46 -3.73 10.95
C LYS A 38 10.80 -5.22 11.02
N PHE A 39 11.22 -5.80 9.89
CA PHE A 39 11.69 -7.20 9.84
C PHE A 39 13.03 -7.40 10.56
N GLU A 40 13.94 -6.44 10.47
CA GLU A 40 15.22 -6.48 11.19
C GLU A 40 15.01 -6.33 12.71
N GLU A 41 14.16 -5.40 13.13
CA GLU A 41 13.77 -5.22 14.54
C GLU A 41 13.13 -6.50 15.11
N SER A 42 12.38 -7.23 14.30
CA SER A 42 11.69 -8.46 14.74
C SER A 42 12.57 -9.71 14.70
N ARG A 43 13.83 -9.61 14.23
CA ARG A 43 14.71 -10.77 13.95
C ARG A 43 15.01 -11.64 15.17
N HIS A 44 14.96 -11.06 16.36
CA HIS A 44 15.26 -11.73 17.63
C HIS A 44 13.99 -12.20 18.37
N VAL A 45 12.80 -11.88 17.86
CA VAL A 45 11.53 -12.24 18.48
C VAL A 45 11.17 -13.69 18.12
N VAL A 46 10.88 -14.51 19.13
CA VAL A 46 10.55 -15.94 18.95
C VAL A 46 9.11 -16.26 19.33
N SER A 47 8.59 -15.66 20.41
CA SER A 47 7.25 -15.93 20.94
C SER A 47 6.12 -15.32 20.12
N GLU A 48 6.35 -14.17 19.47
CA GLU A 48 5.30 -13.41 18.77
C GLU A 48 5.31 -13.60 17.24
N ILE A 49 6.14 -14.52 16.72
CA ILE A 49 6.26 -14.71 15.27
C ILE A 49 4.90 -14.97 14.58
N PRO A 50 3.99 -15.82 15.11
CA PRO A 50 2.70 -16.04 14.47
C PRO A 50 1.88 -14.75 14.32
N ARG A 51 1.89 -13.91 15.36
CA ARG A 51 1.19 -12.61 15.36
C ARG A 51 1.81 -11.65 14.35
N LEU A 52 3.15 -11.53 14.32
CA LEU A 52 3.85 -10.66 13.38
C LEU A 52 3.65 -11.08 11.92
N LEU A 53 3.54 -12.39 11.66
CA LEU A 53 3.20 -12.91 10.33
C LEU A 53 1.77 -12.55 9.93
N GLU A 54 0.80 -12.64 10.85
CA GLU A 54 -0.57 -12.20 10.58
C GLU A 54 -0.64 -10.68 10.32
N GLU A 55 0.07 -9.87 11.11
CA GLU A 55 0.16 -8.43 10.88
C GLU A 55 0.76 -8.12 9.50
N ALA A 56 1.81 -8.84 9.08
CA ALA A 56 2.40 -8.68 7.75
C ALA A 56 1.45 -9.10 6.61
N ARG A 57 0.63 -10.14 6.83
CA ARG A 57 -0.41 -10.57 5.87
C ARG A 57 -1.51 -9.52 5.76
N ALA A 58 -2.02 -9.02 6.90
CA ALA A 58 -3.03 -7.97 6.94
C ALA A 58 -2.54 -6.68 6.26
N ALA A 59 -1.30 -6.28 6.52
CA ALA A 59 -0.67 -5.13 5.85
C ALA A 59 -0.53 -5.34 4.34
N THR A 60 -0.17 -6.55 3.90
CA THR A 60 -0.09 -6.89 2.47
C THR A 60 -1.44 -6.75 1.79
N GLN A 61 -2.49 -7.28 2.42
CA GLN A 61 -3.85 -7.18 1.90
C GLN A 61 -4.28 -5.72 1.84
N PHE A 62 -4.10 -4.97 2.92
CA PHE A 62 -4.42 -3.55 2.99
C PHE A 62 -3.74 -2.75 1.87
N ILE A 63 -2.42 -2.90 1.68
CA ILE A 63 -1.69 -2.19 0.62
C ILE A 63 -2.22 -2.56 -0.75
N SER A 64 -2.54 -3.83 -0.97
CA SER A 64 -3.00 -4.31 -2.28
C SER A 64 -4.43 -3.86 -2.59
N THR A 65 -5.29 -3.72 -1.59
CA THR A 65 -6.73 -3.50 -1.79
C THR A 65 -7.21 -2.09 -1.45
N MET A 66 -6.52 -1.37 -0.58
CA MET A 66 -6.97 -0.07 -0.05
C MET A 66 -6.20 1.11 -0.60
N ILE A 67 -5.04 0.89 -1.22
CA ILE A 67 -4.21 1.96 -1.76
C ILE A 67 -4.42 2.07 -3.25
N VAL A 68 -5.01 3.19 -3.66
CA VAL A 68 -5.28 3.51 -5.05
C VAL A 68 -4.49 4.75 -5.42
N GLN A 69 -3.52 4.62 -6.32
CA GLN A 69 -2.71 5.74 -6.77
C GLN A 69 -3.32 6.42 -7.99
N ALA A 70 -3.69 7.69 -7.82
CA ALA A 70 -4.07 8.54 -8.93
C ALA A 70 -2.83 8.99 -9.71
N LYS A 71 -2.91 8.98 -11.04
CA LYS A 71 -1.84 9.45 -11.93
C LYS A 71 -2.27 10.75 -12.60
N LEU A 72 -1.38 11.73 -12.61
CA LEU A 72 -1.61 12.97 -13.36
C LEU A 72 -1.60 12.63 -14.86
N ASN A 73 -2.67 12.98 -15.56
CA ASN A 73 -2.79 12.85 -16.99
C ASN A 73 -2.23 14.09 -17.71
N GLU A 74 -2.02 13.98 -19.01
CA GLU A 74 -1.49 15.07 -19.86
C GLU A 74 -2.42 16.30 -19.93
N ARG A 75 -3.67 16.16 -19.48
CA ARG A 75 -4.68 17.22 -19.45
C ARG A 75 -4.71 17.97 -18.11
N GLY A 76 -3.83 17.62 -17.17
CA GLY A 76 -3.74 18.23 -15.84
C GLY A 76 -4.72 17.69 -14.80
N GLY A 77 -5.49 16.65 -15.12
CA GLY A 77 -6.39 15.94 -14.20
C GLY A 77 -5.74 14.68 -13.61
N TYR A 78 -6.19 14.25 -12.43
CA TYR A 78 -5.76 13.00 -11.83
C TYR A 78 -6.69 11.86 -12.26
N GLU A 79 -6.14 10.84 -12.89
CA GLU A 79 -6.87 9.64 -13.29
C GLU A 79 -6.54 8.46 -12.38
N VAL A 80 -7.58 7.79 -11.93
CA VAL A 80 -7.48 6.52 -11.22
C VAL A 80 -7.93 5.43 -12.17
N LYS A 81 -7.01 4.52 -12.55
CA LYS A 81 -7.41 3.30 -13.24
C LYS A 81 -7.80 2.28 -12.19
N ALA A 82 -9.11 2.04 -12.03
CA ALA A 82 -9.58 0.90 -11.26
C ALA A 82 -9.04 -0.39 -11.93
N SER A 83 -8.08 -1.03 -11.28
CA SER A 83 -7.68 -2.40 -11.64
C SER A 83 -8.88 -3.34 -11.43
N GLN A 84 -8.83 -4.54 -12.02
CA GLN A 84 -9.94 -5.51 -11.94
C GLN A 84 -10.31 -5.89 -10.49
N GLU A 85 -9.41 -5.67 -9.53
CA GLU A 85 -9.62 -5.84 -8.08
C GLU A 85 -10.46 -4.72 -7.42
N HIS A 86 -10.67 -3.60 -8.11
CA HIS A 86 -11.53 -2.48 -7.68
C HIS A 86 -12.69 -2.22 -8.66
N ALA A 87 -12.91 -3.12 -9.62
CA ALA A 87 -14.02 -3.03 -10.57
C ALA A 87 -15.35 -3.10 -9.80
N GLY A 88 -16.01 -1.95 -9.65
CA GLY A 88 -17.27 -1.81 -8.91
C GLY A 88 -17.23 -0.88 -7.69
N ALA A 89 -16.07 -0.36 -7.30
CA ALA A 89 -16.00 0.69 -6.28
C ALA A 89 -16.40 2.04 -6.90
N THR A 90 -17.50 2.62 -6.44
CA THR A 90 -17.96 3.96 -6.85
C THR A 90 -16.94 5.00 -6.38
N LEU A 91 -16.25 5.65 -7.32
CA LEU A 91 -15.44 6.83 -7.05
C LEU A 91 -16.36 8.05 -7.00
N GLU A 92 -16.77 8.47 -5.80
CA GLU A 92 -17.41 9.78 -5.65
C GLU A 92 -16.34 10.87 -5.78
N LEU A 93 -16.23 11.45 -6.98
CA LEU A 93 -15.47 12.67 -7.20
C LEU A 93 -16.27 13.84 -6.60
N PRO A 94 -15.73 14.59 -5.62
CA PRO A 94 -16.38 15.79 -5.15
C PRO A 94 -16.47 16.79 -6.32
N THR A 95 -17.69 17.14 -6.70
CA THR A 95 -17.93 18.18 -7.72
C THR A 95 -17.33 19.51 -7.25
N GLU A 96 -16.81 20.31 -8.17
CA GLU A 96 -16.13 21.60 -7.93
C GLU A 96 -16.91 22.56 -6.99
N ALA A 97 -18.25 22.41 -6.94
CA ALA A 97 -19.13 23.13 -6.01
C ALA A 97 -18.82 22.86 -4.51
N MET A 98 -18.27 21.70 -4.15
CA MET A 98 -17.90 21.35 -2.77
C MET A 98 -16.53 21.91 -2.37
N LEU A 99 -15.66 22.23 -3.33
CA LEU A 99 -14.33 22.80 -3.07
C LEU A 99 -14.39 24.30 -2.78
N ARG A 100 -15.38 25.01 -3.33
CA ARG A 100 -15.58 26.45 -3.11
C ARG A 100 -16.22 26.83 -1.77
N THR A 101 -16.81 25.88 -1.04
CA THR A 101 -17.49 26.15 0.25
C THR A 101 -16.61 25.98 1.48
N LYS A 102 -15.35 25.54 1.33
CA LYS A 102 -14.38 25.40 2.43
C LYS A 102 -13.20 26.37 2.37
N SER A 103 -13.40 27.54 1.78
CA SER A 103 -12.58 28.72 2.07
C SER A 103 -13.33 29.60 3.07
N VAL A 104 -13.20 29.25 4.35
CA VAL A 104 -13.43 30.12 5.50
C VAL A 104 -12.17 30.10 6.35
#